data_AF-A0A813HR87-F1
#
_entry.id   AF-A0A813HR87-F1
#
_cell.length_a   1.000
_cell.length_b   1.000
_cell.length_c   1.000
_cell.angle_alpha   90.00
_cell.angle_beta   90.00
_cell.angle_gamma   90.00
#
_symmetry.space_group_name_H-M   'P 1'
#
loop_
_entity.id
_entity.type
_entity.pdbx_description
1 polymer ?
#
loop_
_entity_poly.entity_id
_entity_poly.type
_entity_poly.pdbx_seq_one_letter_code
_entity_poly.pdbx_strand_id
1 'polypeptide(L)'
;ISAAPKLAVTMQNKQMLIDKFVVNVRLPSSIASASLACQGGGSIRFDEDSKVIVWNVGKLSTQESKAEGTLIYATDPKDGTPKIPSEEKSTAQLAFVIKGWAISGVRLDSCDVTSVNYTTYKASRYTTTAGKIEYRIA
;
A
#
# COMPACT_ATOMS: atom_id res chain seq x y z
N ILE A 1 -13.51 -21.95 -9.68
CA ILE A 1 -12.24 -22.19 -8.95
C ILE A 1 -11.97 -21.00 -8.05
N SER A 2 -11.45 -21.24 -6.85
CA SER A 2 -11.12 -20.19 -5.87
C SER A 2 -9.67 -20.26 -5.44
N ALA A 3 -9.01 -19.11 -5.31
CA ALA A 3 -7.69 -18.97 -4.68
C ALA A 3 -7.83 -18.24 -3.35
N ALA A 4 -6.95 -18.52 -2.38
CA ALA A 4 -6.96 -17.88 -1.07
C ALA A 4 -5.76 -16.93 -0.94
N PRO A 5 -5.87 -15.65 -1.36
CA PRO A 5 -4.77 -14.69 -1.21
C PRO A 5 -4.50 -14.39 0.26
N LYS A 6 -3.21 -14.20 0.55
CA LYS A 6 -2.73 -13.71 1.85
C LYS A 6 -1.81 -12.52 1.61
N LEU A 7 -2.13 -11.41 2.25
CA LEU A 7 -1.33 -10.19 2.25
C LEU A 7 -0.91 -9.90 3.69
N ALA A 8 0.39 -9.72 3.91
CA ALA A 8 0.93 -9.36 5.21
C ALA A 8 1.85 -8.15 5.04
N VAL A 9 1.66 -7.15 5.90
CA VAL A 9 2.51 -5.96 5.95
C VAL A 9 3.11 -5.89 7.35
N THR A 10 4.44 -5.98 7.39
CA THR A 10 5.20 -5.96 8.63
C THR A 10 6.17 -4.79 8.61
N MET A 11 6.13 -3.98 9.67
CA MET A 11 7.07 -2.87 9.84
C MET A 11 8.32 -3.37 10.55
N GLN A 12 9.45 -3.47 9.84
CA GLN A 12 10.72 -3.90 10.42
C GLN A 12 11.30 -2.87 11.40
N ASN A 13 11.19 -1.58 11.08
CA ASN A 13 11.73 -0.51 11.94
C ASN A 13 10.64 0.10 12.81
N LYS A 14 10.59 -0.31 14.09
CA LYS A 14 9.54 0.05 15.05
C LYS A 14 9.50 1.53 15.45
N GLN A 15 10.55 2.29 15.14
CA GLN A 15 10.65 3.72 15.48
C GLN A 15 9.98 4.65 14.47
N MET A 16 9.57 4.14 13.30
CA MET A 16 8.93 4.96 12.27
C MET A 16 7.41 4.96 12.40
N LEU A 17 6.80 6.13 12.33
CA LEU A 17 5.35 6.28 12.27
C LEU A 17 4.92 6.47 10.80
N ILE A 18 4.35 5.42 10.24
CA ILE A 18 3.81 5.44 8.88
C ILE A 18 2.32 5.76 8.94
N ASP A 19 1.92 6.81 8.22
CA ASP A 19 0.57 7.33 8.14
C ASP A 19 0.05 7.20 6.70
N LYS A 20 -1.29 7.17 6.56
CA LYS A 20 -2.00 7.00 5.28
C LYS A 20 -1.47 5.84 4.42
N PHE A 21 -1.16 4.70 5.03
CA PHE A 21 -0.71 3.52 4.32
C PHE A 21 -1.85 2.86 3.56
N VAL A 22 -1.67 2.68 2.26
CA VAL A 22 -2.62 2.09 1.32
C VAL A 22 -1.89 1.12 0.40
N VAL A 23 -2.47 -0.06 0.20
CA VAL A 23 -2.00 -1.06 -0.77
C VAL A 23 -3.04 -1.20 -1.86
N ASN A 24 -2.64 -1.01 -3.11
CA ASN A 24 -3.49 -1.18 -4.28
C ASN A 24 -3.01 -2.39 -5.07
N VAL A 25 -3.74 -3.50 -5.02
CA VAL A 25 -3.39 -4.71 -5.76
C VAL A 25 -4.23 -4.76 -7.03
N ARG A 26 -3.57 -4.64 -8.20
CA ARG A 26 -4.21 -4.86 -9.49
C ARG A 26 -4.28 -6.35 -9.77
N LEU A 27 -5.50 -6.83 -10.00
CA LEU A 27 -5.81 -8.21 -10.32
C LEU A 27 -5.98 -8.42 -11.83
N PRO A 28 -5.77 -9.65 -12.34
CA PRO A 28 -6.06 -9.99 -13.73
C PRO A 28 -7.56 -9.94 -14.03
N SER A 29 -7.90 -9.73 -15.30
CA SER A 29 -9.29 -9.76 -15.80
C SER A 29 -9.97 -11.13 -15.61
N SER A 30 -9.19 -12.17 -15.39
CA SER A 30 -9.64 -13.53 -15.08
C SER A 30 -10.34 -13.67 -13.72
N ILE A 31 -10.28 -12.66 -12.86
CA ILE A 31 -10.94 -12.69 -11.55
C ILE A 31 -12.36 -12.10 -11.65
N ALA A 32 -13.34 -12.94 -11.33
CA ALA A 32 -14.75 -12.56 -11.29
C ALA A 32 -15.04 -11.71 -10.06
N SER A 33 -14.71 -12.22 -8.87
CA SER A 33 -14.94 -11.53 -7.61
C SER A 33 -13.81 -11.77 -6.60
N ALA A 34 -13.66 -10.85 -5.66
CA ALA A 34 -12.68 -10.91 -4.59
C ALA A 34 -13.34 -10.52 -3.26
N SER A 35 -13.18 -11.37 -2.24
CA SER A 35 -13.63 -11.10 -0.88
C SER A 35 -12.44 -11.22 0.07
N LEU A 36 -12.00 -10.11 0.66
CA LEU A 36 -10.88 -10.10 1.62
C LEU A 36 -11.32 -9.44 2.92
N ALA A 37 -10.84 -10.00 4.03
CA ALA A 37 -11.03 -9.49 5.38
C ALA A 37 -9.69 -9.00 5.94
N CYS A 38 -9.70 -7.81 6.54
CA CYS A 38 -8.56 -7.29 7.30
C CYS A 38 -8.50 -7.95 8.68
N GLN A 39 -7.32 -8.42 9.07
CA GLN A 39 -6.98 -8.78 10.44
C GLN A 39 -6.02 -7.73 11.00
N GLY A 40 -6.42 -7.06 12.08
CA GLY A 40 -5.60 -6.01 12.72
C GLY A 40 -5.93 -4.56 12.34
N GLY A 41 -7.07 -4.32 11.68
CA GLY A 41 -7.58 -2.98 11.37
C GLY A 41 -7.41 -2.53 9.93
N GLY A 42 -8.09 -1.44 9.57
CA GLY A 42 -8.17 -0.93 8.20
C GLY A 42 -9.45 -1.35 7.46
N SER A 43 -9.58 -0.92 6.20
CA SER A 43 -10.69 -1.29 5.31
C SER A 43 -10.16 -1.82 3.98
N ILE A 44 -10.78 -2.88 3.47
CA ILE A 44 -10.53 -3.39 2.12
C ILE A 44 -11.77 -3.20 1.28
N ARG A 45 -11.57 -2.76 0.05
CA ARG A 45 -12.60 -2.74 -0.98
C ARG A 45 -12.04 -3.34 -2.25
N PHE A 46 -12.84 -4.18 -2.90
CA PHE A 46 -12.59 -4.59 -4.26
C PHE A 46 -13.41 -3.71 -5.20
N ASP A 47 -12.77 -3.15 -6.22
CA ASP A 47 -13.42 -2.47 -7.32
C ASP A 47 -13.48 -3.43 -8.52
N GLU A 48 -14.70 -3.85 -8.86
CA GLU A 48 -14.94 -4.84 -9.92
C GLU A 48 -14.64 -4.27 -11.32
N ASP A 49 -14.81 -2.96 -11.51
CA ASP A 49 -14.63 -2.29 -12.79
C ASP A 49 -13.14 -2.14 -13.13
N SER A 50 -12.36 -1.65 -12.17
CA SER A 50 -10.91 -1.49 -12.34
C SER A 50 -10.09 -2.75 -12.05
N LYS A 51 -10.74 -3.79 -11.49
CA LYS A 51 -10.10 -5.01 -10.98
C LYS A 51 -8.97 -4.68 -10.00
N VAL A 52 -9.18 -3.69 -9.13
CA VAL A 52 -8.21 -3.28 -8.11
C VAL A 52 -8.76 -3.56 -6.72
N ILE A 53 -7.97 -4.23 -5.89
CA ILE A 53 -8.20 -4.31 -4.45
C ILE A 53 -7.50 -3.11 -3.81
N VAL A 54 -8.25 -2.29 -3.11
CA VAL A 54 -7.75 -1.16 -2.32
C VAL A 54 -7.81 -1.53 -0.85
N TRP A 55 -6.65 -1.66 -0.22
CA TRP A 55 -6.51 -1.90 1.21
C TRP A 55 -5.99 -0.66 1.92
N ASN A 56 -6.86 -0.02 2.70
CA ASN A 56 -6.53 1.13 3.53
C ASN A 56 -6.17 0.66 4.94
N VAL A 57 -4.88 0.61 5.25
CA VAL A 57 -4.40 0.31 6.61
C VAL A 57 -4.43 1.56 7.48
N GLY A 58 -4.20 2.73 6.90
CA GLY A 58 -4.17 4.00 7.62
C GLY A 58 -2.87 4.17 8.38
N LYS A 59 -2.85 3.90 9.68
CA LYS A 59 -1.66 4.06 10.53
C LYS A 59 -1.04 2.70 10.84
N LEU A 60 0.22 2.53 10.49
CA LEU A 60 1.01 1.35 10.86
C LEU A 60 1.76 1.66 12.15
N SER A 61 1.25 1.14 13.27
CA SER A 61 1.90 1.23 14.58
C SER A 61 2.27 -0.17 15.07
N THR A 62 3.49 -0.60 14.77
CA THR A 62 4.21 -1.76 15.36
C THR A 62 3.56 -3.15 15.30
N GLN A 63 2.26 -3.26 15.04
CA GLN A 63 1.53 -4.51 14.82
C GLN A 63 1.54 -4.84 13.32
N GLU A 64 1.75 -6.12 13.06
CA GLU A 64 1.61 -6.72 11.74
C GLU A 64 0.16 -6.56 11.27
N SER A 65 -0.05 -5.96 10.11
CA SER A 65 -1.37 -5.88 9.49
C SER A 65 -1.50 -7.00 8.47
N LYS A 66 -2.57 -7.78 8.55
CA LYS A 66 -2.82 -8.90 7.63
C LYS A 66 -4.14 -8.71 6.91
N ALA A 67 -4.21 -9.23 5.71
CA ALA A 67 -5.46 -9.38 4.98
C ALA A 67 -5.49 -10.76 4.33
N GLU A 68 -6.53 -11.53 4.62
CA GLU A 68 -6.75 -12.85 4.04
C GLU A 68 -8.12 -12.88 3.39
N GLY A 69 -8.28 -13.68 2.34
CA GLY A 69 -9.55 -13.76 1.66
C GLY A 69 -9.62 -14.87 0.63
N THR A 70 -10.59 -14.71 -0.27
CA THR A 70 -10.90 -15.63 -1.36
C THR A 70 -11.10 -14.85 -2.65
N LEU A 71 -10.36 -15.24 -3.70
CA LEU A 71 -10.51 -14.80 -5.08
C LEU A 71 -11.28 -15.87 -5.85
N ILE A 72 -12.27 -15.47 -6.63
CA ILE A 72 -13.05 -16.36 -7.49
C ILE A 72 -12.70 -16.05 -8.94
N TYR A 73 -12.24 -17.07 -9.65
CA TYR A 73 -11.93 -16.96 -11.08
C TYR A 73 -13.21 -16.96 -11.92
N ALA A 74 -13.21 -16.16 -12.97
CA ALA A 74 -14.22 -16.18 -14.01
C ALA A 74 -14.22 -17.52 -14.75
N THR A 75 -15.41 -17.97 -15.13
CA THR A 75 -15.60 -19.18 -15.95
C THR A 75 -15.86 -18.80 -17.40
N ASP A 76 -15.49 -19.68 -18.32
CA ASP A 76 -15.83 -19.53 -19.72
C ASP A 76 -17.34 -19.76 -19.92
N PRO A 77 -18.06 -18.86 -20.59
CA PRO A 77 -19.48 -19.03 -20.86
C PRO A 77 -19.81 -20.26 -21.71
N LYS A 78 -18.87 -20.79 -22.50
CA LYS A 78 -19.11 -21.90 -23.44
C LYS A 78 -19.00 -23.27 -22.78
N ASP A 79 -17.97 -23.47 -21.96
CA ASP A 79 -17.65 -24.79 -21.38
C ASP A 79 -17.67 -24.79 -19.84
N GLY A 80 -17.95 -23.66 -19.19
CA GLY A 80 -17.92 -23.53 -17.72
C GLY A 80 -16.52 -23.69 -17.12
N THR A 81 -15.48 -23.81 -17.96
CA THR A 81 -14.10 -24.00 -17.53
C THR A 81 -13.56 -22.71 -16.90
N PRO A 82 -12.84 -22.79 -15.78
CA PRO A 82 -12.25 -21.61 -15.15
C PRO A 82 -11.18 -21.01 -16.07
N LYS A 83 -11.28 -19.70 -16.33
CA LYS A 83 -10.25 -18.93 -17.04
C LYS A 83 -9.08 -18.68 -16.11
N ILE A 84 -8.26 -19.69 -15.90
CA ILE A 84 -7.03 -19.57 -15.12
C ILE A 84 -5.97 -18.95 -16.05
N PRO A 85 -5.45 -17.75 -15.76
CA PRO A 85 -4.36 -17.19 -16.55
C PRO A 85 -3.11 -18.06 -16.37
N SER A 86 -2.39 -18.33 -17.46
CA SER A 86 -1.15 -19.11 -17.45
C SER A 86 0.03 -18.39 -16.77
N GLU A 87 -0.07 -17.05 -16.65
CA GLU A 87 0.81 -16.18 -15.88
C GLU A 87 -0.06 -15.21 -15.06
N GLU A 88 0.01 -15.28 -13.74
CA GLU A 88 -0.75 -14.41 -12.85
C GLU A 88 0.05 -13.12 -12.56
N LYS A 89 0.17 -12.24 -13.55
CA LYS A 89 0.87 -10.96 -13.37
C LYS A 89 -0.01 -9.99 -12.58
N SER A 90 0.15 -9.98 -11.26
CA SER A 90 -0.47 -9.00 -10.38
C SER A 90 0.56 -7.98 -9.90
N THR A 91 0.16 -6.73 -9.73
CA THR A 91 1.05 -5.68 -9.21
C THR A 91 0.42 -5.02 -8.01
N ALA A 92 1.13 -4.98 -6.89
CA ALA A 92 0.75 -4.24 -5.70
C ALA A 92 1.48 -2.89 -5.66
N GLN A 93 0.72 -1.81 -5.74
CA GLN A 93 1.20 -0.45 -5.53
C GLN A 93 1.07 -0.06 -4.07
N LEU A 94 2.08 0.64 -3.55
CA LEU A 94 2.12 1.07 -2.16
C LEU A 94 2.11 2.60 -2.10
N ALA A 95 1.23 3.16 -1.28
CA ALA A 95 1.17 4.58 -0.97
C ALA A 95 1.26 4.78 0.54
N PHE A 96 2.16 5.66 0.99
CA PHE A 96 2.34 5.95 2.41
C PHE A 96 3.00 7.31 2.64
N VAL A 97 2.90 7.80 3.87
CA VAL A 97 3.55 9.04 4.33
C VAL A 97 4.25 8.80 5.66
N ILE A 98 5.53 9.13 5.75
CA ILE A 98 6.32 9.06 6.98
C ILE A 98 6.67 10.48 7.40
N LYS A 99 6.22 10.89 8.59
CA LYS A 99 6.46 12.22 9.14
C LYS A 99 7.71 12.20 10.02
N GLY A 100 8.51 13.26 9.98
CA GLY A 100 9.71 13.41 10.81
C GLY A 100 10.91 12.59 10.33
N TRP A 101 10.84 12.03 9.11
CA TRP A 101 11.89 11.18 8.56
C TRP A 101 12.19 11.50 7.10
N ALA A 102 13.47 11.43 6.74
CA ALA A 102 13.98 11.58 5.38
C ALA A 102 14.75 10.32 4.98
N ILE A 103 14.24 9.58 3.99
CA ILE A 103 14.87 8.34 3.52
C ILE A 103 16.27 8.56 2.92
N SER A 104 16.54 9.74 2.37
CA SER A 104 17.85 10.09 1.80
C SER A 104 18.93 10.35 2.84
N GLY A 105 18.57 10.43 4.13
CA GLY A 105 19.49 10.82 5.20
C GLY A 105 19.90 12.29 5.17
N VAL A 106 19.31 13.11 4.28
CA VAL A 106 19.59 14.54 4.19
C VAL A 106 19.11 15.25 5.45
N ARG A 107 20.01 16.03 6.05
CA ARG A 107 19.76 16.87 7.21
C ARG A 107 20.11 18.32 6.87
N LEU A 108 19.27 19.23 7.31
CA LEU A 108 19.52 20.66 7.30
C LEU A 108 20.39 21.00 8.52
N ASP A 109 21.62 21.46 8.26
CA ASP A 109 22.60 21.76 9.31
C ASP A 109 22.49 23.20 9.81
N SER A 110 22.34 24.17 8.90
CA SER A 110 22.10 25.58 9.27
C SER A 110 21.20 26.29 8.25
N CYS A 111 20.53 27.34 8.72
CA CYS A 111 19.77 28.27 7.90
C CYS A 111 20.00 29.66 8.48
N ASP A 112 20.74 30.50 7.78
CA ASP A 112 21.09 31.85 8.23
C ASP A 112 20.24 32.89 7.53
N VAL A 113 19.71 33.84 8.31
CA VAL A 113 18.89 34.95 7.81
C VAL A 113 19.58 36.23 8.26
N THR A 114 20.11 36.98 7.30
CA THR A 114 20.84 38.22 7.53
C THR A 114 20.00 39.42 7.07
N SER A 115 20.40 40.63 7.48
CA SER A 115 19.77 41.90 7.08
C SER A 115 18.32 42.09 7.58
N VAL A 116 17.96 41.47 8.71
CA VAL A 116 16.67 41.65 9.39
C VAL A 116 16.87 42.15 10.81
N ASN A 117 15.98 43.02 11.28
CA ASN A 117 16.01 43.63 12.61
C ASN A 117 15.14 42.92 13.65
N TYR A 118 14.67 41.71 13.35
CA TYR A 118 13.77 40.93 14.20
C TYR A 118 14.25 39.48 14.38
N THR A 119 13.78 38.82 15.45
CA THR A 119 14.07 37.40 15.70
C THR A 119 13.26 36.52 14.75
N THR A 120 13.95 35.83 13.84
CA THR A 120 13.31 34.91 12.89
C THR A 120 13.05 33.56 13.54
N TYR A 121 11.83 33.04 13.42
CA TYR A 121 11.55 31.64 13.74
C TYR A 121 12.05 30.73 12.61
N LYS A 122 12.85 29.72 12.96
CA LYS A 122 13.41 28.75 12.02
C LYS A 122 13.00 27.35 12.44
N ALA A 123 12.41 26.60 11.53
CA ALA A 123 12.04 25.21 11.74
C ALA A 123 12.21 24.40 10.46
N SER A 124 12.67 23.17 10.59
CA SER A 124 12.74 22.20 9.50
C SER A 124 11.82 21.03 9.79
N ARG A 125 11.10 20.54 8.78
CA ARG A 125 10.28 19.34 8.88
C ARG A 125 10.58 18.40 7.72
N TYR A 126 10.92 17.16 8.07
CA TYR A 126 11.13 16.10 7.09
C TYR A 126 9.84 15.31 6.89
N THR A 127 9.49 15.03 5.65
CA THR A 127 8.36 14.16 5.31
C THR A 127 8.74 13.34 4.10
N THR A 128 8.65 12.01 4.22
CA THR A 128 8.86 11.08 3.12
C THR A 128 7.49 10.63 2.63
N THR A 129 7.25 10.72 1.33
CA THR A 129 6.02 10.23 0.69
C THR A 129 6.38 9.15 -0.31
N ALA A 130 5.51 8.15 -0.44
CA ALA A 130 5.66 7.14 -1.47
C ALA A 130 5.50 7.78 -2.85
N GLY A 131 6.47 7.56 -3.73
CA GLY A 131 6.34 7.82 -5.17
C GLY A 131 5.62 6.66 -5.86
N LYS A 132 6.17 6.20 -6.99
CA LYS A 132 5.68 5.01 -7.69
C LYS A 132 6.40 3.76 -7.18
N ILE A 133 5.86 3.15 -6.12
CA ILE A 133 6.37 1.90 -5.58
C ILE A 133 5.47 0.76 -6.06
N GLU A 134 6.02 -0.15 -6.86
CA GLU A 134 5.32 -1.31 -7.41
C GLU A 134 6.02 -2.58 -6.99
N TYR A 135 5.26 -3.47 -6.34
CA TYR A 135 5.66 -4.83 -6.05
C TYR A 135 5.03 -5.75 -7.09
N ARG A 136 5.85 -6.51 -7.82
CA ARG A 136 5.37 -7.48 -8.80
C ARG A 136 5.13 -8.80 -8.07
N ILE A 137 3.89 -9.27 -8.13
CA ILE A 137 3.45 -10.58 -7.63
C ILE A 137 3.44 -11.48 -8.86
N ALA A 138 4.27 -12.52 -8.84
CA ALA A 138 4.41 -13.53 -9.87
C ALA A 138 3.92 -14.89 -9.35
#